data_AF-A0A0D2GVP0-F1
#
_entry.id   AF-A0A0D2GVP0-F1
#
_cell.length_a   1.000
_cell.length_b   1.000
_cell.length_c   1.000
_cell.angle_alpha   90.00
_cell.angle_beta   90.00
_cell.angle_gamma   90.00
#
_symmetry.space_group_name_H-M   'P 1'
#
loop_
_entity.id
_entity.type
_entity.pdbx_description
1 polymer ?
#
loop_
_entity_poly.entity_id
_entity_poly.type
_entity_poly.pdbx_seq_one_letter_code
_entity_poly.pdbx_strand_id
1 'polypeptide(L)'
;MTLVSQKDLAELPTPDMITLLFKCHKSTTALSVLPTRPFIEIKVLLLAALESRNLKTLPDSSAPLPNDPEELEFGVLADKKDPSKGWILLDVKEQEITGPKDNKKKAGGKQSIFNQNPLGAGLGDGAWIAYRAKVKQKEPQMEEEDHEGGTPDIQIDEDPGFDVIIPSFEDETD
;
A
#
# COMPACT_ATOMS: atom_id res chain seq x y z
N MET A 1 -19.87 0.16 -0.03
CA MET A 1 -19.14 1.43 0.04
C MET A 1 -19.68 2.27 1.18
N THR A 2 -19.00 2.26 2.31
CA THR A 2 -19.19 3.26 3.37
C THR A 2 -18.62 4.58 2.86
N LEU A 3 -19.49 5.53 2.55
CA LEU A 3 -19.09 6.91 2.26
C LEU A 3 -18.44 7.48 3.52
N VAL A 4 -17.11 7.48 3.57
CA VAL A 4 -16.37 8.27 4.55
C VAL A 4 -16.74 9.73 4.29
N SER A 5 -17.40 10.33 5.26
CA SER A 5 -17.85 11.72 5.12
C SER A 5 -16.65 12.64 5.25
N GLN A 6 -16.66 13.81 4.62
CA GLN A 6 -15.72 14.90 4.94
C GLN A 6 -15.68 15.18 6.45
N LYS A 7 -16.74 14.85 7.20
CA LYS A 7 -16.73 14.91 8.66
C LYS A 7 -15.72 13.97 9.31
N ASP A 8 -15.58 12.74 8.83
CA ASP A 8 -14.63 11.77 9.40
C ASP A 8 -13.18 12.23 9.16
N LEU A 9 -12.91 12.91 8.04
CA LEU A 9 -11.62 13.55 7.77
C LEU A 9 -11.38 14.81 8.61
N ALA A 10 -12.45 15.45 9.09
CA ALA A 10 -12.39 16.69 9.86
C ALA A 10 -12.44 16.46 11.38
N GLU A 11 -12.53 15.20 11.84
CA GLU A 11 -12.44 14.89 13.25
C GLU A 11 -11.05 15.27 13.80
N LEU A 12 -11.04 15.98 14.92
CA LEU A 12 -9.79 16.36 15.58
C LEU A 12 -9.13 15.12 16.16
N PRO A 13 -7.79 15.00 16.05
CA PRO A 13 -7.07 13.85 16.61
C PRO A 13 -7.27 13.78 18.13
N THR A 14 -7.55 12.58 18.62
CA THR A 14 -7.67 12.26 20.04
C THR A 14 -6.37 11.65 20.59
N PRO A 15 -6.14 11.64 21.92
CA PRO A 15 -4.88 11.16 22.51
C PRO A 15 -4.56 9.67 22.27
N ASP A 16 -5.56 8.88 21.90
CA ASP A 16 -5.45 7.45 21.56
C ASP A 16 -5.17 7.20 20.07
N MET A 17 -5.17 8.24 19.24
CA MET A 17 -4.78 8.17 17.84
C MET A 17 -3.27 8.27 17.66
N ILE A 18 -2.78 7.62 16.61
CA ILE A 18 -1.42 7.78 16.09
C ILE A 18 -1.47 8.47 14.73
N THR A 19 -0.40 9.17 14.37
CA THR A 19 -0.24 9.80 13.05
C THR A 19 0.60 8.89 12.16
N LEU A 20 0.06 8.52 11.00
CA LEU A 20 0.77 7.77 9.97
C LEU A 20 1.13 8.71 8.80
N LEU A 21 2.34 8.55 8.26
CA LEU A 21 2.88 9.37 7.18
C LEU A 21 2.86 8.57 5.87
N PHE A 22 1.86 8.82 5.03
CA PHE A 22 1.68 8.16 3.74
C PHE A 22 2.50 8.84 2.65
N LYS A 23 3.39 8.10 2.00
CA LYS A 23 4.33 8.59 1.02
C LYS A 23 4.06 8.00 -0.37
N CYS A 24 3.99 8.86 -1.37
CA CYS A 24 3.97 8.51 -2.79
C CYS A 24 4.71 9.62 -3.54
N HIS A 25 5.72 9.23 -4.32
CA HIS A 25 6.70 10.11 -4.93
C HIS A 25 7.29 11.09 -3.88
N LYS A 26 7.18 12.39 -4.14
CA LYS A 26 7.57 13.48 -3.24
C LYS A 26 6.46 13.87 -2.25
N SER A 27 5.22 13.46 -2.47
CA SER A 27 4.06 13.86 -1.66
C SER A 27 3.92 13.03 -0.38
N THR A 28 3.69 13.72 0.74
CA THR A 28 3.38 13.11 2.04
C THR A 28 1.98 13.54 2.48
N THR A 29 1.11 12.55 2.76
CA THR A 29 -0.20 12.75 3.38
C THR A 29 -0.15 12.22 4.80
N ALA A 30 -0.44 13.07 5.79
CA ALA A 30 -0.54 12.65 7.18
C ALA A 30 -2.00 12.33 7.53
N LEU A 31 -2.25 11.20 8.17
CA LEU A 31 -3.56 10.84 8.72
C LEU A 31 -3.42 10.43 10.18
N SER A 32 -4.30 10.96 11.03
CA SER A 32 -4.45 10.48 12.40
C SER A 32 -5.51 9.38 12.43
N VAL A 33 -5.15 8.23 12.99
CA VAL A 33 -6.01 7.03 13.03
C VAL A 33 -5.86 6.31 14.36
N LEU A 34 -6.89 5.55 14.74
CA LEU A 34 -6.75 4.60 15.84
C LEU A 34 -5.76 3.50 15.45
N PRO A 35 -4.83 3.08 16.32
CA PRO A 35 -3.90 1.97 16.05
C PRO A 35 -4.59 0.65 15.71
N THR A 36 -5.84 0.48 16.15
CA THR A 36 -6.67 -0.72 15.91
C THR A 36 -7.55 -0.64 14.66
N ARG A 37 -7.61 0.54 13.99
CA ARG A 37 -8.39 0.75 12.77
C ARG A 37 -7.88 -0.18 11.65
N PRO A 38 -8.74 -1.01 11.03
CA PRO A 38 -8.36 -1.85 9.90
C PRO A 38 -7.74 -1.07 8.73
N PHE A 39 -6.73 -1.65 8.08
CA PHE A 39 -6.07 -1.00 6.94
C PHE A 39 -7.02 -0.69 5.79
N ILE A 40 -8.04 -1.53 5.54
CA ILE A 40 -9.04 -1.26 4.50
C ILE A 40 -9.75 0.08 4.74
N GLU A 41 -10.13 0.38 5.98
CA GLU A 41 -10.76 1.65 6.35
C GLU A 41 -9.77 2.82 6.27
N ILE A 42 -8.50 2.58 6.59
CA ILE A 42 -7.42 3.57 6.43
C ILE A 42 -7.19 3.90 4.95
N LYS A 43 -7.27 2.92 4.03
CA LYS A 43 -7.20 3.16 2.58
C LYS A 43 -8.34 4.05 2.10
N VAL A 44 -9.56 3.82 2.61
CA VAL A 44 -10.70 4.71 2.30
C VAL A 44 -10.46 6.13 2.81
N LEU A 45 -9.95 6.29 4.04
CA LEU A 45 -9.58 7.60 4.58
C LEU A 45 -8.50 8.29 3.73
N LEU A 46 -7.50 7.55 3.27
CA LEU A 46 -6.45 8.07 2.40
C LEU A 46 -7.02 8.55 1.06
N LEU A 47 -7.85 7.75 0.39
CA LEU A 47 -8.49 8.13 -0.87
C LEU A 47 -9.34 9.39 -0.69
N ALA A 48 -10.20 9.42 0.33
CA ALA A 48 -11.02 10.59 0.63
C ALA A 48 -10.16 11.82 0.93
N ALA A 49 -9.03 11.66 1.64
CA ALA A 49 -8.09 12.76 1.90
C ALA A 49 -7.43 13.30 0.63
N LEU A 50 -7.02 12.42 -0.30
CA LEU A 50 -6.45 12.80 -1.59
C LEU A 50 -7.50 13.54 -2.45
N GLU A 51 -8.72 13.00 -2.54
CA GLU A 51 -9.84 13.61 -3.26
C GLU A 51 -10.21 14.98 -2.68
N SER A 52 -10.21 15.14 -1.35
CA SER A 52 -10.53 16.42 -0.70
C SER A 52 -9.56 17.55 -1.08
N ARG A 53 -8.37 17.20 -1.56
CA ARG A 53 -7.36 18.13 -2.08
C ARG A 53 -7.43 18.32 -3.60
N ASN A 54 -8.52 17.85 -4.23
CA ASN A 54 -8.73 17.85 -5.67
C ASN A 54 -7.69 17.06 -6.47
N LEU A 55 -7.03 16.07 -5.85
CA LEU A 55 -6.18 15.13 -6.58
C LEU A 55 -7.07 14.12 -7.31
N LYS A 56 -6.85 13.98 -8.62
CA LYS A 56 -7.56 13.01 -9.48
C LYS A 56 -6.69 11.82 -9.86
N THR A 57 -5.38 11.97 -9.74
CA THR A 57 -4.37 10.95 -10.03
C THR A 57 -3.47 10.75 -8.83
N LEU A 58 -2.77 9.62 -8.78
CA LEU A 58 -1.68 9.45 -7.82
C LEU A 58 -0.59 10.51 -8.05
N PRO A 59 0.11 10.97 -7.00
CA PRO A 59 1.23 11.89 -7.13
C PRO A 59 2.24 11.42 -8.19
N ASP A 60 2.69 12.35 -9.04
CA ASP A 60 3.63 12.11 -10.16
C ASP A 60 3.22 11.01 -11.16
N SER A 61 1.94 10.63 -11.18
CA SER A 61 1.41 9.61 -12.09
C SER A 61 0.25 10.14 -12.92
N SER A 62 0.12 9.60 -14.14
CA SER A 62 -1.08 9.74 -14.96
C SER A 62 -2.18 8.76 -14.57
N ALA A 63 -1.89 7.79 -13.69
CA ALA A 63 -2.86 6.82 -13.22
C ALA A 63 -3.92 7.50 -12.32
N PRO A 64 -5.22 7.32 -12.60
CA PRO A 64 -6.28 7.87 -11.77
C PRO A 64 -6.24 7.27 -10.35
N LEU A 65 -6.77 8.01 -9.38
CA LEU A 65 -7.01 7.42 -8.05
C LEU A 65 -7.96 6.24 -8.19
N PRO A 66 -7.67 5.09 -7.53
CA PRO A 66 -8.56 3.94 -7.58
C PRO A 66 -9.86 4.26 -6.83
N ASN A 67 -10.99 3.82 -7.40
CA ASN A 67 -12.30 3.94 -6.75
C ASN A 67 -12.49 2.90 -5.65
N ASP A 68 -11.79 1.77 -5.77
CA ASP A 68 -11.83 0.68 -4.80
C ASP A 68 -10.59 0.77 -3.90
N PRO A 69 -10.75 0.89 -2.56
CA PRO A 69 -9.62 0.87 -1.64
C PRO A 69 -8.79 -0.42 -1.75
N GLU A 70 -9.32 -1.55 -2.21
CA GLU A 70 -8.55 -2.77 -2.39
C GLU A 70 -7.52 -2.70 -3.52
N GLU A 71 -7.73 -1.81 -4.50
CA GLU A 71 -6.78 -1.53 -5.56
C GLU A 71 -5.60 -0.69 -5.05
N LEU A 72 -5.58 -0.26 -3.79
CA LEU A 72 -4.47 0.48 -3.20
C LEU A 72 -3.60 -0.46 -2.37
N GLU A 73 -2.30 -0.44 -2.58
CA GLU A 73 -1.32 -1.23 -1.81
C GLU A 73 -0.58 -0.34 -0.83
N PHE A 74 -0.28 -0.89 0.34
CA PHE A 74 0.60 -0.26 1.32
C PHE A 74 1.94 -0.97 1.37
N GLY A 75 2.99 -0.18 1.54
CA GLY A 75 4.35 -0.65 1.75
C GLY A 75 4.88 -0.12 3.08
N VAL A 76 5.70 -0.91 3.74
CA VAL A 76 6.46 -0.50 4.92
C VAL A 76 7.94 -0.55 4.62
N LEU A 77 8.74 0.19 5.38
CA LEU A 77 10.20 0.15 5.22
C LEU A 77 10.72 -1.28 5.39
N ALA A 78 11.54 -1.71 4.44
CA ALA A 78 12.24 -3.00 4.51
C ALA A 78 13.13 -3.09 5.75
N ASP A 79 13.79 -1.99 6.10
CA ASP A 79 14.50 -1.79 7.36
C ASP A 79 14.06 -0.47 8.01
N LYS A 80 13.48 -0.55 9.21
CA LYS A 80 13.03 0.64 9.97
C LYS A 80 14.16 1.59 10.36
N LYS A 81 15.42 1.14 10.32
CA LYS A 81 16.61 1.93 10.64
C LYS A 81 17.30 2.52 9.43
N ASP A 82 17.01 2.00 8.23
CA ASP A 82 17.65 2.41 6.99
C ASP A 82 16.63 2.48 5.84
N PRO A 83 16.03 3.66 5.63
CA PRO A 83 15.05 3.86 4.56
C PRO A 83 15.59 3.63 3.15
N SER A 84 16.92 3.64 2.95
CA SER A 84 17.55 3.38 1.65
C SER A 84 17.40 1.92 1.21
N LYS A 85 17.05 1.01 2.13
CA LYS A 85 16.73 -0.40 1.82
C LYS A 85 15.39 -0.57 1.11
N GLY A 86 14.65 0.51 0.91
CA GLY A 86 13.41 0.53 0.16
C GLY A 86 12.21 0.04 0.97
N TRP A 87 11.18 -0.37 0.24
CA TRP A 87 9.85 -0.66 0.76
C TRP A 87 9.45 -2.08 0.39
N ILE A 88 8.80 -2.77 1.32
CA ILE A 88 8.19 -4.08 1.12
C ILE A 88 6.68 -3.96 1.23
N LEU A 89 5.96 -4.73 0.43
CA LEU A 89 4.51 -4.81 0.49
C LEU A 89 4.07 -5.20 1.92
N LEU A 90 3.17 -4.41 2.49
CA LEU A 90 2.51 -4.74 3.74
C LEU A 90 1.50 -5.86 3.44
N ASP A 91 1.88 -7.09 3.75
CA ASP A 91 1.07 -8.27 3.47
C ASP A 91 -0.14 -8.33 4.41
N VAL A 92 -1.19 -7.60 4.02
CA VAL A 92 -2.52 -7.63 4.65
C VAL A 92 -3.33 -8.69 3.92
N LYS A 93 -3.07 -9.97 4.19
CA LYS A 93 -4.01 -11.01 3.75
C LYS A 93 -5.23 -10.99 4.66
N GLU A 94 -6.36 -10.55 4.11
CA GLU A 94 -7.66 -10.95 4.63
C GLU A 94 -7.68 -12.47 4.64
N GLN A 95 -7.84 -13.07 5.82
CA GLN A 95 -7.92 -14.51 5.91
C GLN A 95 -9.11 -15.00 5.09
N GLU A 96 -8.84 -15.68 3.98
CA GLU A 96 -9.66 -16.82 3.60
C GLU A 96 -9.60 -17.82 4.76
N ILE A 97 -10.72 -17.95 5.48
CA ILE A 97 -10.94 -19.02 6.44
C ILE A 97 -11.16 -20.30 5.61
N THR A 98 -10.10 -20.88 5.07
CA THR A 98 -10.16 -22.16 4.35
C THR A 98 -9.18 -23.16 4.95
N GLY A 99 -9.53 -23.63 6.16
CA GLY A 99 -9.33 -25.00 6.63
C GLY A 99 -7.88 -25.51 6.86
N PRO A 100 -7.68 -26.42 7.83
CA PRO A 100 -6.37 -27.03 8.06
C PRO A 100 -6.12 -28.12 7.02
N LYS A 101 -5.18 -27.91 6.08
CA LYS A 101 -4.49 -29.03 5.41
C LYS A 101 -2.99 -28.77 5.26
N ASP A 102 -2.25 -29.67 5.88
CA ASP A 102 -0.83 -29.96 5.77
C ASP A 102 -0.24 -29.82 4.35
N ASN A 103 0.87 -29.08 4.19
CA ASN A 103 2.21 -29.66 4.02
C ASN A 103 3.28 -28.61 3.62
N LYS A 104 4.35 -28.59 4.42
CA LYS A 104 5.77 -28.50 4.05
C LYS A 104 6.27 -27.44 3.03
N LYS A 105 7.12 -26.55 3.61
CA LYS A 105 8.31 -25.86 3.06
C LYS A 105 8.09 -24.52 2.35
N LYS A 106 8.38 -23.42 3.06
CA LYS A 106 9.62 -22.63 2.93
C LYS A 106 9.71 -21.59 4.05
N ALA A 107 10.93 -21.38 4.54
CA ALA A 107 11.28 -20.50 5.64
C ALA A 107 11.19 -19.02 5.22
N GLY A 108 10.53 -18.20 6.04
CA GLY A 108 10.58 -16.74 5.93
C GLY A 108 9.22 -16.06 6.08
N GLY A 109 8.91 -15.61 7.29
CA GLY A 109 7.89 -14.58 7.54
C GLY A 109 6.53 -15.09 8.00
N LYS A 110 6.24 -14.89 9.28
CA LYS A 110 4.92 -14.93 9.92
C LYS A 110 3.82 -14.35 8.99
N GLN A 111 3.13 -15.21 8.24
CA GLN A 111 1.80 -14.92 7.67
C GLN A 111 0.86 -14.81 8.87
N SER A 112 0.88 -13.65 9.50
CA SER A 112 0.35 -13.43 10.83
C SER A 112 -0.82 -12.48 10.71
N ILE A 113 -1.98 -13.03 11.07
CA ILE A 113 -3.31 -12.42 11.23
C ILE A 113 -3.24 -11.04 11.93
N PHE A 114 -2.13 -10.78 12.63
CA PHE A 114 -1.81 -9.51 13.27
C PHE A 114 -1.61 -8.33 12.30
N ASN A 115 -1.38 -8.51 10.99
CA ASN A 115 -1.09 -7.37 10.09
C ASN A 115 -2.34 -6.63 9.57
N GLN A 116 -3.50 -6.73 10.21
CA GLN A 116 -4.74 -6.11 9.71
C GLN A 116 -4.92 -4.63 10.09
N ASN A 117 -4.14 -4.14 11.05
CA ASN A 117 -4.19 -2.74 11.53
C ASN A 117 -2.79 -2.26 11.92
N PRO A 118 -2.60 -0.93 12.11
CA PRO A 118 -1.29 -0.36 12.46
C PRO A 118 -0.64 -1.02 13.69
N LEU A 119 -1.40 -1.26 14.76
CA LEU A 119 -0.90 -1.86 15.99
C LEU A 119 -0.31 -3.25 15.74
N GLY A 120 -1.05 -4.11 15.05
CA GLY A 120 -0.60 -5.48 14.82
C GLY A 120 0.47 -5.60 13.72
N ALA A 121 0.58 -4.61 12.83
CA ALA A 121 1.74 -4.44 11.93
C ALA A 121 2.97 -3.83 12.63
N GLY A 122 2.86 -3.47 13.92
CA GLY A 122 3.94 -2.85 14.69
C GLY A 122 4.29 -1.44 14.21
N LEU A 123 3.30 -0.69 13.72
CA LEU A 123 3.41 0.71 13.34
C LEU A 123 3.02 1.58 14.54
N GLY A 124 3.94 2.46 14.95
CA GLY A 124 3.72 3.45 16.00
C GLY A 124 3.41 4.83 15.44
N ASP A 125 3.32 5.81 16.33
CA ASP A 125 3.17 7.22 15.95
C ASP A 125 4.36 7.71 15.12
N GLY A 126 4.06 8.44 14.04
CA GLY A 126 5.03 8.91 13.06
C GLY A 126 5.56 7.85 12.08
N ALA A 127 4.99 6.65 12.06
CA ALA A 127 5.44 5.61 11.13
C ALA A 127 5.18 5.98 9.66
N TRP A 128 6.16 5.68 8.80
CA TRP A 128 6.04 5.87 7.36
C TRP A 128 5.39 4.68 6.68
N ILE A 129 4.51 4.96 5.72
CA ILE A 129 3.83 3.98 4.88
C ILE A 129 3.93 4.46 3.43
N ALA A 130 4.49 3.64 2.55
CA ALA A 130 4.40 3.89 1.11
C ALA A 130 3.02 3.45 0.59
N TYR A 131 2.53 4.09 -0.47
CA TYR A 131 1.32 3.63 -1.14
C TYR A 131 1.42 3.74 -2.66
N ARG A 132 0.70 2.86 -3.35
CA ARG A 132 0.56 2.85 -4.81
C ARG A 132 -0.75 2.17 -5.22
N ALA A 133 -1.17 2.36 -6.47
CA ALA A 133 -2.19 1.51 -7.06
C ALA A 133 -1.60 0.13 -7.39
N LYS A 134 -2.40 -0.93 -7.22
CA LYS A 134 -2.07 -2.29 -7.64
C LYS A 134 -1.75 -2.26 -9.12
N VAL A 135 -0.60 -2.80 -9.48
CA VAL A 135 -0.30 -3.12 -10.86
C VAL A 135 -1.23 -4.28 -11.22
N LYS A 136 -2.30 -3.99 -11.98
CA LYS A 136 -3.07 -5.07 -12.60
C LYS A 136 -2.11 -5.75 -13.55
N GLN A 137 -1.58 -6.90 -13.15
CA GLN A 137 -0.93 -7.81 -14.09
C GLN A 137 -1.92 -7.95 -15.23
N LYS A 138 -1.54 -7.43 -16.40
CA LYS A 138 -2.35 -7.55 -17.59
C LYS A 138 -2.51 -9.06 -17.76
N GLU A 139 -3.70 -9.60 -17.49
CA GLU A 139 -4.00 -11.00 -17.80
C GLU A 139 -3.53 -11.18 -19.24
N PRO A 140 -2.69 -12.19 -19.53
CA PRO A 140 -2.24 -12.40 -20.88
C PRO A 140 -3.50 -12.53 -21.72
N GLN A 141 -3.72 -11.53 -22.58
CA GLN A 141 -4.71 -11.66 -23.62
C GLN A 141 -4.17 -12.84 -24.43
N MET A 142 -4.76 -14.02 -24.22
CA MET A 142 -4.63 -15.12 -25.14
C MET A 142 -5.29 -14.63 -26.42
N GLU A 143 -4.55 -13.86 -27.20
CA GLU A 143 -4.73 -13.87 -28.64
C GLU A 143 -4.41 -15.31 -29.04
N GLU A 144 -5.45 -16.02 -29.46
CA GLU A 144 -5.37 -17.34 -30.07
C GLU A 144 -4.52 -17.21 -31.34
N GLU A 145 -3.20 -17.16 -31.20
CA GLU A 145 -2.28 -17.35 -32.31
C GLU A 145 -1.66 -18.74 -32.18
N ASP A 146 -2.17 -19.62 -33.06
CA ASP A 146 -1.58 -20.87 -33.50
C ASP A 146 -0.05 -20.74 -33.65
N HIS A 147 0.71 -21.14 -32.63
CA HIS A 147 2.14 -21.40 -32.80
C HIS A 147 2.58 -22.67 -32.07
N GLU A 148 2.92 -23.67 -32.90
CA GLU A 148 3.66 -24.87 -32.54
C GLU A 148 4.89 -24.54 -31.67
N GLY A 149 4.98 -25.15 -30.50
CA GLY A 149 6.26 -25.68 -29.98
C GLY A 149 7.26 -24.72 -29.32
N GLY A 150 6.88 -23.54 -28.85
CA GLY A 150 7.74 -22.69 -28.01
C GLY A 150 7.16 -22.51 -26.60
N THR A 151 7.93 -22.75 -25.55
CA THR A 151 7.55 -22.34 -24.19
C THR A 151 7.20 -20.86 -24.19
N PRO A 152 6.02 -20.43 -23.71
CA PRO A 152 5.71 -19.01 -23.67
C PRO A 152 6.70 -18.35 -22.72
N ASP A 153 7.53 -17.45 -23.25
CA ASP A 153 8.34 -16.55 -22.43
C ASP A 153 7.36 -15.61 -21.71
N ILE A 154 6.92 -16.04 -20.53
CA ILE A 154 6.11 -15.21 -19.64
C ILE A 154 7.03 -14.09 -19.16
N GLN A 155 6.98 -12.95 -19.83
CA GLN A 155 7.56 -11.70 -19.32
C GLN A 155 6.76 -11.32 -18.07
N ILE A 156 7.27 -11.75 -16.91
CA ILE A 156 6.86 -11.23 -15.62
C ILE A 156 7.46 -9.82 -15.57
N ASP A 157 6.66 -8.79 -15.84
CA ASP A 157 7.08 -7.42 -15.58
C ASP A 157 7.54 -7.34 -14.12
N GLU A 158 8.83 -7.05 -13.91
CA GLU A 158 9.40 -6.85 -12.58
C GLU A 158 8.60 -5.76 -11.88
N ASP A 159 8.16 -6.05 -10.65
CA ASP A 159 7.41 -5.10 -9.85
C ASP A 159 8.22 -3.80 -9.71
N PRO A 160 7.74 -2.65 -10.23
CA PRO A 160 8.49 -1.38 -10.17
C PRO A 160 8.72 -0.89 -8.74
N GLY A 161 8.13 -1.54 -7.73
CA GLY A 161 8.26 -1.17 -6.33
C GLY A 161 7.41 0.06 -5.99
N PHE A 162 7.65 0.62 -4.82
CA PHE A 162 6.97 1.83 -4.38
C PHE A 162 7.76 3.05 -4.83
N ASP A 163 7.14 3.90 -5.65
CA ASP A 163 7.71 5.21 -6.00
C ASP A 163 7.67 6.11 -4.77
N VAL A 164 8.80 6.23 -4.09
CA VAL A 164 8.98 7.05 -2.89
C VAL A 164 10.33 7.74 -2.96
N ILE A 165 10.29 9.07 -2.90
CA ILE A 165 11.48 9.91 -2.80
C ILE A 165 11.54 10.49 -1.39
N ILE A 166 12.53 10.06 -0.61
CA ILE A 166 12.83 10.65 0.69
C ILE A 166 13.77 11.83 0.45
N PRO A 167 13.34 13.06 0.74
CA PRO A 167 14.19 14.23 0.54
C PRO A 167 15.41 14.14 1.44
N SER A 168 16.59 14.36 0.85
CA SER A 168 17.84 14.53 1.58
C SER A 168 18.22 16.01 1.61
N PHE A 169 18.97 16.43 2.63
CA PHE A 169 19.48 17.81 2.69
C PHE A 169 20.47 18.13 1.56
N GLU A 170 21.06 17.13 0.92
CA GLU A 170 22.00 17.32 -0.19
C GLU A 170 21.29 17.63 -1.52
N ASP A 171 19.98 17.36 -1.62
CA ASP A 171 19.19 17.65 -2.82
C ASP A 171 18.86 19.15 -2.97
N GLU A 172 19.12 20.00 -1.97
CA GLU A 172 18.83 21.45 -2.02
C GLU A 172 19.86 22.29 -2.83
N THR A 173 20.71 21.66 -3.65
CA THR A 173 21.86 22.35 -4.28
C THR A 173 21.77 22.63 -5.79
N ASP A 174 20.61 22.51 -6.45
CA ASP A 174 20.45 22.86 -7.88
C ASP A 174 19.39 23.95 -8.15
#